data_AF-A0A1G0E5M6-F1
#
_entry.id   AF-A0A1G0E5M6-F1
#
_cell.length_a   1.000
_cell.length_b   1.000
_cell.length_c   1.000
_cell.angle_alpha   90.00
_cell.angle_beta   90.00
_cell.angle_gamma   90.00
#
_symmetry.space_group_name_H-M   'P 1'
#
loop_
_entity.id
_entity.type
_entity.pdbx_description
1 polymer ?
#
loop_
_entity_poly.entity_id
_entity_poly.type
_entity_poly.pdbx_seq_one_letter_code
_entity_poly.pdbx_strand_id
1 'polypeptide(L)' 'MVDFSQMIAETPQAAQLQDVGQFKSFYLDSWPTLAWPCGFDIAPETLYQMATGKLPAWMAEAGVAEARLAHA' A
#
# COMPACT_ATOMS: atom_id res chain seq x y z
N MET A 1 -11.92 -4.44 4.46
CA MET A 1 -10.98 -5.47 4.97
C MET A 1 -9.99 -5.74 3.84
N VAL A 2 -8.69 -5.81 4.14
CA VAL A 2 -7.64 -6.04 3.13
C VAL A 2 -6.97 -7.39 3.42
N ASP A 3 -6.76 -8.20 2.40
CA ASP A 3 -6.00 -9.45 2.47
C ASP A 3 -4.64 -9.26 1.78
N PHE A 4 -3.56 -9.58 2.48
CA PHE A 4 -2.19 -9.44 1.99
C PHE A 4 -1.60 -10.76 1.48
N SER A 5 -2.32 -11.88 1.59
CA SER A 5 -1.79 -13.22 1.33
C SER A 5 -1.16 -13.35 -0.06
N GLN A 6 -1.85 -12.87 -1.10
CA GLN A 6 -1.32 -12.89 -2.47
C GLN A 6 -0.10 -11.98 -2.63
N MET A 7 -0.16 -10.75 -2.13
CA MET A 7 0.94 -9.78 -2.21
C MET A 7 2.21 -10.31 -1.54
N ILE A 8 2.08 -10.90 -0.35
CA ILE A 8 3.19 -11.48 0.41
C ILE A 8 3.78 -12.69 -0.34
N ALA A 9 2.94 -13.51 -0.96
CA ALA A 9 3.39 -14.68 -1.73
C ALA A 9 4.14 -14.28 -3.02
N GLU A 10 3.75 -13.18 -3.66
CA GLU A 10 4.31 -12.73 -4.94
C GLU A 10 5.51 -11.76 -4.80
N THR A 11 5.74 -11.21 -3.60
CA THR A 11 6.77 -10.18 -3.38
C THR A 11 7.96 -10.73 -2.57
N PRO A 12 9.14 -10.93 -3.19
CA PRO A 12 10.32 -11.46 -2.50
C PRO A 12 10.75 -10.67 -1.25
N GLN A 13 10.57 -9.34 -1.27
CA GLN A 13 10.88 -8.44 -0.16
C GLN A 13 9.96 -8.67 1.05
N ALA A 14 8.77 -9.22 0.83
CA ALA A 14 7.81 -9.56 1.88
C ALA A 14 7.95 -11.01 2.37
N ALA A 15 8.96 -11.77 1.92
CA ALA A 15 9.08 -13.20 2.22
C ALA A 15 9.06 -13.50 3.74
N GLN A 16 9.63 -12.62 4.55
CA GLN A 16 9.61 -12.73 6.02
C GLN A 16 8.19 -12.69 6.61
N LEU A 17 7.25 -12.05 5.93
CA LEU A 17 5.86 -11.89 6.38
C LEU A 17 4.99 -13.13 6.17
N GLN A 18 5.53 -14.20 5.56
CA GLN A 18 4.89 -15.51 5.57
C GLN A 18 4.86 -16.12 6.99
N ASP A 19 5.80 -15.70 7.85
CA ASP A 19 5.75 -15.99 9.27
C ASP A 19 4.71 -15.09 9.96
N VAL A 20 3.69 -15.70 10.58
CA VAL A 20 2.59 -14.97 11.22
C VAL A 20 3.06 -14.10 12.40
N GLY A 21 4.14 -14.48 13.09
CA GLY A 21 4.74 -13.69 14.16
C GLY A 21 5.35 -12.39 13.61
N GLN A 22 6.09 -12.49 12.50
CA GLN A 22 6.63 -11.33 11.79
C GLN A 22 5.51 -10.47 11.21
N PHE A 23 4.50 -11.08 10.57
CA PHE A 23 3.34 -10.36 10.04
C PHE A 23 2.60 -9.54 11.12
N LYS A 24 2.48 -10.06 12.34
CA LYS A 24 1.82 -9.36 13.46
C LYS A 24 2.62 -8.18 14.02
N SER A 25 3.90 -8.07 13.69
CA SER A 25 4.79 -6.99 14.18
C SER A 25 4.71 -5.70 13.36
N PHE A 26 3.60 -5.48 12.64
CA PHE A 26 3.40 -4.26 11.87
C PHE A 26 3.29 -3.04 12.79
N TYR A 27 3.68 -1.88 12.27
CA TYR A 27 3.57 -0.59 12.93
C TYR A 27 3.22 0.49 11.90
N LEU A 28 2.84 1.67 12.39
CA LEU A 28 2.81 2.87 11.58
C LEU A 28 4.10 3.65 11.83
N ASP A 29 4.79 4.02 10.75
CA ASP A 29 5.98 4.87 10.84
C ASP A 29 5.60 6.36 11.08
N SER A 30 6.57 7.26 10.94
CA SER A 30 6.36 8.71 11.10
C SER A 30 5.54 9.35 9.96
N TRP A 31 5.33 8.66 8.85
CA TRP A 31 4.60 9.08 7.66
C TRP A 31 3.33 8.24 7.42
N PRO A 32 2.58 7.98 8.51
CA PRO A 32 1.60 6.90 8.68
C PRO A 32 1.63 5.71 7.69
N THR A 33 2.81 5.23 7.30
CA THR A 33 2.97 4.08 6.41
C THR A 33 2.82 2.80 7.21
N LEU A 34 2.07 1.82 6.69
CA LEU A 34 2.00 0.50 7.30
C LEU A 34 3.32 -0.23 7.01
N ALA A 35 4.13 -0.47 8.04
CA ALA A 35 5.48 -0.99 7.88
C ALA A 35 5.76 -2.19 8.79
N TRP A 36 6.79 -2.97 8.42
CA TRP A 36 7.30 -4.11 9.18
C TRP A 36 8.80 -3.96 9.49
N PRO A 37 9.33 -4.59 10.55
CA PRO A 37 10.75 -4.52 10.91
C PRO A 37 11.70 -5.04 9.82
N CYS A 38 11.21 -5.88 8.89
CA CYS A 38 11.98 -6.38 7.76
C CYS A 38 12.19 -5.35 6.63
N GLY A 39 11.67 -4.12 6.79
CA GLY A 39 11.78 -3.05 5.81
C GLY A 39 10.75 -3.09 4.69
N PHE A 40 9.76 -3.99 4.79
CA PHE A 40 8.60 -3.97 3.90
C PHE A 40 7.58 -2.96 4.41
N ASP A 41 6.99 -2.19 3.50
CA ASP A 41 6.01 -1.17 3.81
C ASP A 41 4.93 -1.07 2.72
N ILE A 42 3.78 -0.54 3.11
CA ILE A 42 2.64 -0.30 2.24
C ILE A 42 2.15 1.12 2.49
N ALA A 43 2.25 1.94 1.44
CA ALA A 43 1.74 3.31 1.43
C ALA A 43 0.23 3.35 1.77
N PRO A 44 -0.24 4.38 2.50
CA PRO A 44 -1.65 4.50 2.87
C PRO A 44 -2.57 4.56 1.65
N GLU A 45 -2.10 5.13 0.54
CA GLU A 45 -2.78 5.17 -0.75
C GLU A 45 -3.05 3.76 -1.31
N THR A 46 -2.02 2.92 -1.34
CA THR A 46 -2.10 1.52 -1.79
C THR A 46 -3.06 0.75 -0.90
N LEU A 47 -2.95 0.94 0.42
CA LEU A 47 -3.83 0.29 1.39
C LEU A 47 -5.30 0.71 1.18
N TYR A 48 -5.56 2.00 0.93
CA TYR A 48 -6.89 2.52 0.63
C TYR A 48 -7.45 1.92 -0.67
N GLN A 49 -6.63 1.83 -1.72
CA GLN A 49 -7.03 1.24 -2.98
C GLN A 49 -7.36 -0.24 -2.83
N MET A 50 -6.56 -1.02 -2.11
CA MET A 50 -6.87 -2.42 -1.83
C MET A 50 -8.17 -2.58 -1.03
N ALA A 51 -8.43 -1.67 -0.08
CA ALA A 51 -9.62 -1.73 0.78
C ALA A 51 -10.92 -1.32 0.06
N THR A 52 -10.84 -0.40 -0.91
CA THR A 52 -12.01 0.28 -1.47
C THR A 52 -12.18 0.11 -2.99
N GLY A 53 -11.14 -0.35 -3.69
CA GLY A 53 -11.08 -0.38 -5.15
C GLY A 53 -10.92 1.01 -5.80
N LYS A 54 -10.66 2.06 -5.03
CA LYS A 54 -10.58 3.46 -5.51
C LYS A 54 -9.26 4.09 -5.09
N LEU A 55 -8.74 5.02 -5.89
CA LEU A 55 -7.70 5.92 -5.39
C LEU A 55 -8.30 6.93 -4.40
N PRO A 56 -7.54 7.38 -3.40
CA PRO A 56 -7.90 8.54 -2.59
C PRO A 56 -8.29 9.73 -3.45
N ALA A 57 -9.29 10.50 -3.00
CA ALA A 57 -9.86 11.61 -3.77
C ALA A 57 -8.79 12.61 -4.20
N TRP A 58 -7.84 12.93 -3.32
CA TRP A 58 -6.75 13.86 -3.63
C TRP A 58 -5.80 13.37 -4.73
N MET A 59 -5.69 12.05 -4.95
CA MET A 59 -4.91 11.50 -6.07
C MET A 59 -5.74 11.30 -7.34
N ALA A 60 -7.02 10.97 -7.20
CA ALA A 60 -7.92 10.87 -8.34
C ALA A 60 -8.03 12.22 -9.07
N GLU A 61 -8.14 13.33 -8.32
CA GLU A 61 -8.16 14.69 -8.89
C GLU A 61 -6.81 15.06 -9.55
N ALA A 62 -5.68 14.62 -9.00
CA ALA A 62 -4.36 14.87 -9.57
C ALA A 62 -4.17 14.17 -10.94
N GLY A 63 -4.54 12.90 -11.06
CA GLY A 63 -4.46 12.17 -12.33
C GLY A 63 -5.40 12.74 -13.40
N VAL A 64 -6.56 13.27 -12.98
CA VAL A 64 -7.51 13.95 -13.86
C VAL A 64 -6.99 15.33 -14.33
N ALA A 65 -6.25 16.05 -13.48
CA ALA A 65 -5.61 17.31 -13.85
C ALA A 65 -4.44 17.10 -14.83
N GLU A 66 -3.58 16.11 -14.58
CA GLU A 66 -2.48 15.76 -15.51
C GLU A 66 -3.00 15.28 -16.86
N ALA A 67 -4.03 14.43 -16.88
CA ALA A 67 -4.66 14.00 -18.14
C ALA A 67 -5.28 15.17 -18.92
N ARG A 68 -5.83 16.18 -18.25
CA ARG A 68 -6.37 17.38 -18.92
C ARG A 68 -5.28 18.27 -19.53
N LEU A 69 -4.10 18.33 -18.92
CA LEU A 69 -2.97 19.12 -19.43
C LEU A 69 -2.25 18.40 -20.59
N ALA A 70 -2.22 17.06 -20.59
CA ALA A 70 -1.61 16.27 -21.67
C ALA A 70 -2.42 16.27 -22.99
N HIS A 71 -3.64 16.79 -22.98
CA HIS A 71 -4.54 16.88 -24.14
C HIS A 71 -4.84 18.33 -24.57
N ALA A 72 -4.06 19.30 -24.10
CA ALA A 72 -4.13 20.72 -24.48
C ALA A 72 -2.90 21.12 -25.31
#